data_AF-A0A2X2V5R6-F1
#
_entry.id   AF-A0A2X2V5R6-F1
#
_cell.length_a   1.000
_cell.length_b   1.000
_cell.length_c   1.000
_cell.angle_alpha   90.00
_cell.angle_beta   90.00
_cell.angle_gamma   90.00
#
_symmetry.space_group_name_H-M   'P 1'
#
loop_
_entity.id
_entity.type
_entity.pdbx_description
1 polymer ?
#
loop_
_entity_poly.entity_id
_entity_poly.type
_entity_poly.pdbx_seq_one_letter_code
_entity_poly.pdbx_strand_id
1 'polypeptide(L)' 'MHNWQKENADSPNARYMRQKNTFNINLSQSLGEELGSLYLSGTWRDYWNGHGTTKEYQLGYSNHVGAVSYTLSAQQHA' A
#
# COMPACT_ATOMS: atom_id res chain seq x y z
N MET A 1 16.88 54.18 17.74
CA MET A 1 16.12 53.87 16.52
C MET A 1 16.93 52.90 15.68
N HIS A 2 16.55 51.63 15.66
CA HIS A 2 16.38 50.78 14.46
C HIS A 2 16.21 49.33 14.90
N ASN A 3 14.97 48.89 14.69
CA ASN A 3 14.37 47.61 15.05
C ASN A 3 14.77 46.53 14.02
N TRP A 4 14.11 45.37 14.12
CA TRP A 4 14.18 44.15 13.28
C TRP A 4 15.13 43.11 13.88
N GLN A 5 14.71 42.17 14.75
CA GLN A 5 13.44 41.44 14.84
C GLN A 5 12.92 40.95 13.49
N LYS A 6 13.63 39.97 12.93
CA LYS A 6 13.21 38.91 11.98
C LYS A 6 14.54 38.28 11.57
N GLU A 7 14.78 37.00 11.81
CA GLU A 7 14.12 35.94 11.07
C GLU A 7 14.37 34.62 11.81
N ASN A 8 13.47 34.27 12.73
CA ASN A 8 13.25 32.86 13.10
C ASN A 8 12.37 32.25 11.99
N ALA A 9 12.91 32.14 10.77
CA ALA A 9 12.25 31.40 9.71
C ALA A 9 12.93 30.04 9.57
N ASP A 10 12.21 29.05 10.11
CA ASP A 10 12.16 27.68 9.65
C ASP A 10 13.47 26.97 9.31
N SER A 11 13.89 26.14 10.27
CA SER A 11 14.77 25.01 10.02
C SER A 11 14.32 24.25 8.75
N PRO A 12 15.11 24.19 7.66
CA PRO A 12 14.71 23.53 6.41
C PRO A 12 14.67 22.00 6.50
N ASN A 13 14.72 21.44 7.71
CA ASN A 13 14.69 20.00 7.97
C ASN A 13 13.26 19.45 8.05
N ALA A 14 12.33 19.99 7.25
CA ALA A 14 11.15 19.25 6.90
C ALA A 14 11.63 18.01 6.10
N ARG A 15 11.88 16.92 6.82
CA ARG A 15 12.07 15.56 6.28
C ARG A 15 10.79 15.19 5.53
N TYR A 16 10.61 15.76 4.35
CA TYR A 16 9.65 15.31 3.38
C TYR A 16 10.13 13.93 2.94
N MET A 17 9.63 12.90 3.61
CA MET A 17 9.65 11.53 3.08
C MET A 17 8.75 11.53 1.85
N ARG A 18 9.23 12.14 0.77
CA ARG A 18 8.55 12.19 -0.52
C ARG A 18 8.50 10.76 -1.03
N GLN A 19 7.30 10.17 -1.06
CA GLN A 19 7.05 8.98 -1.84
C GLN A 19 7.51 9.28 -3.27
N LYS A 20 8.49 8.52 -3.75
CA LYS A 20 9.07 8.72 -5.07
C LYS A 20 8.11 8.20 -6.11
N ASN A 21 7.68 6.96 -5.93
CA ASN A 21 6.74 6.25 -6.79
C ASN A 21 5.94 5.26 -5.93
N THR A 22 4.65 5.11 -6.21
CA THR A 22 3.83 4.02 -5.67
C THR A 22 3.24 3.26 -6.84
N PHE A 23 3.48 1.97 -6.89
CA PHE A 23 2.92 1.07 -7.89
C PHE A 23 1.89 0.17 -7.21
N ASN A 24 0.67 0.14 -7.74
CA ASN A 24 -0.41 -0.67 -7.22
C ASN A 24 -0.89 -1.63 -8.30
N ILE A 25 -1.00 -2.90 -7.97
CA ILE A 25 -1.62 -3.93 -8.79
C ILE A 25 -2.85 -4.43 -8.04
N ASN A 26 -3.94 -4.58 -8.77
CA ASN A 26 -5.13 -5.27 -8.28
C ASN A 26 -5.66 -6.16 -9.40
N LEU A 27 -5.81 -7.44 -9.11
CA LEU A 27 -6.29 -8.45 -10.00
C LEU A 27 -7.47 -9.16 -9.32
N SER A 28 -8.60 -9.19 -9.99
CA SER A 28 -9.79 -9.90 -9.53
C SER A 28 -10.31 -10.77 -10.66
N GLN A 29 -10.30 -12.07 -10.47
CA GLN A 29 -10.77 -13.04 -11.47
C GLN A 29 -11.79 -13.98 -10.83
N SER A 30 -13.01 -13.99 -11.37
CA SER A 30 -13.95 -15.07 -11.06
C SER A 30 -13.58 -16.30 -11.89
N LEU A 31 -13.42 -17.43 -11.21
CA LEU A 31 -13.05 -18.72 -11.77
C LEU A 31 -14.29 -19.57 -12.14
N GLY A 32 -15.49 -19.02 -11.94
CA GLY A 32 -16.77 -19.65 -12.27
C GLY A 32 -17.55 -20.10 -11.03
N GLU A 33 -18.71 -20.72 -11.25
CA GLU A 33 -19.65 -21.12 -10.19
C GLU A 33 -19.07 -22.18 -9.23
N GLU A 34 -18.19 -23.06 -9.73
CA GLU A 34 -17.62 -24.17 -8.94
C GLU A 34 -16.30 -23.79 -8.24
N LEU A 35 -15.53 -22.88 -8.83
CA LEU A 35 -14.20 -22.48 -8.33
C LEU A 35 -14.21 -21.15 -7.58
N GLY A 36 -15.32 -20.39 -7.57
CA GLY A 36 -15.42 -19.14 -6.84
C GLY A 36 -14.64 -17.97 -7.46
N SER A 37 -14.05 -17.13 -6.62
CA SER A 37 -13.37 -15.89 -7.01
C SER A 37 -12.00 -15.75 -6.35
N LEU A 38 -11.01 -15.35 -7.15
CA LEU A 38 -9.64 -15.07 -6.71
C LEU A 38 -9.37 -13.56 -6.82
N TYR A 39 -8.72 -13.03 -5.80
CA TYR A 39 -8.31 -11.64 -5.67
C TYR A 39 -6.83 -11.60 -5.30
N LEU A 40 -6.08 -10.73 -5.96
CA LEU A 40 -4.67 -10.49 -5.69
C LEU A 40 -4.44 -8.98 -5.74
N SER A 41 -3.89 -8.40 -4.68
CA SER A 41 -3.45 -7.02 -4.64
C SER A 41 -2.00 -6.94 -4.22
N GLY A 42 -1.28 -5.96 -4.77
CA GLY A 42 0.12 -5.73 -4.43
C GLY A 42 0.48 -4.26 -4.54
N THR A 43 1.23 -3.75 -3.57
CA THR A 43 1.66 -2.36 -3.54
C THR A 43 3.17 -2.30 -3.30
N TRP A 44 3.88 -1.63 -4.20
CA TRP A 44 5.31 -1.35 -4.08
C TRP A 44 5.50 0.14 -3.93
N ARG A 45 6.25 0.53 -2.90
CA ARG A 45 6.47 1.94 -2.60
C ARG A 45 7.94 2.24 -2.41
N ASP A 46 8.44 3.15 -3.23
CA ASP A 46 9.82 3.62 -3.19
C ASP A 46 9.90 5.00 -2.52
N TYR A 47 10.85 5.15 -1.59
CA TYR A 47 11.10 6.39 -0.86
C TYR A 47 12.53 6.89 -1.11
N TRP A 48 12.72 8.20 -1.26
CA TRP A 48 14.03 8.81 -1.56
C TRP A 48 15.05 8.75 -0.41
N ASN A 49 14.64 8.48 0.84
CA ASN A 49 15.48 8.67 2.02
C ASN A 49 15.95 7.37 2.72
N GLY A 50 16.09 6.27 1.97
CA GLY A 50 16.90 5.13 2.40
C GLY A 50 16.14 3.82 2.59
N HIS A 51 16.64 2.80 1.91
CA HIS A 51 16.70 1.40 2.37
C HIS A 51 15.42 0.66 2.81
N GLY A 52 14.23 1.18 2.54
CA GLY A 52 12.96 0.48 2.79
C GLY A 52 12.03 0.60 1.60
N THR A 53 12.14 -0.31 0.63
CA THR A 53 11.08 -0.51 -0.36
C THR A 53 9.98 -1.30 0.34
N THR A 54 8.87 -0.64 0.68
CA THR A 54 7.71 -1.33 1.27
C THR A 54 7.01 -2.11 0.16
N LYS A 55 6.88 -3.42 0.34
CA LYS A 55 6.17 -4.32 -0.56
C LYS A 55 5.05 -4.99 0.21
N GLU A 56 3.83 -4.64 -0.13
CA GLU A 56 2.64 -5.26 0.42
C GLU A 56 2.05 -6.18 -0.63
N TYR A 57 1.68 -7.38 -0.21
CA TYR A 57 1.02 -8.37 -1.05
C TYR A 57 -0.17 -8.92 -0.30
N GLN A 58 -1.33 -8.97 -0.95
CA GLN A 58 -2.52 -9.59 -0.39
C GLN A 58 -3.11 -10.50 -1.45
N LEU A 59 -3.44 -11.72 -1.04
CA LEU A 59 -4.16 -12.67 -1.87
C LEU A 59 -5.41 -13.09 -1.10
N GLY A 60 -6.51 -13.23 -1.82
CA GLY A 60 -7.80 -13.63 -1.31
C GLY A 60 -8.43 -14.63 -2.27
N TYR A 61 -9.01 -15.68 -1.72
CA TYR A 61 -9.80 -16.66 -2.46
C TYR A 61 -11.11 -16.86 -1.74
N SER A 62 -12.22 -16.73 -2.44
CA SER A 62 -13.55 -16.97 -1.90
C SER A 62 -14.27 -18.00 -2.74
N ASN A 63 -14.82 -19.03 -2.12
CA ASN A 63 -15.70 -19.98 -2.77
C ASN A 63 -16.95 -20.24 -1.91
N HIS A 64 -17.98 -20.83 -2.50
CA HIS A 64 -19.22 -21.19 -1.84
C HIS A 64 -19.56 -22.64 -2.14
N VAL A 65 -20.04 -23.36 -1.13
CA VAL A 65 -20.55 -24.72 -1.27
C VAL A 65 -22.00 -24.71 -0.79
N GLY A 66 -22.92 -24.74 -1.75
CA GLY A 66 -24.35 -24.59 -1.49
C GLY A 66 -24.66 -23.25 -0.82
N ALA A 67 -25.11 -23.28 0.43
CA ALA A 67 -25.45 -22.08 1.21
C ALA A 67 -24.30 -21.54 2.09
N VAL A 68 -23.14 -22.20 2.10
CA VAL A 68 -22.02 -21.82 2.97
C VAL A 68 -20.90 -21.19 2.14
N SER A 69 -20.46 -20.00 2.52
CA SER A 69 -19.34 -19.30 1.90
C SER A 69 -18.07 -19.45 2.73
N TYR A 70 -16.95 -19.72 2.06
CA TYR A 70 -15.62 -19.81 2.66
C TYR A 70 -14.70 -18.79 1.99
N THR A 71 -13.93 -18.07 2.79
CA THR A 71 -12.96 -17.10 2.29
C THR A 71 -11.63 -17.33 2.97
N LEU A 72 -10.59 -17.46 2.17
CA LEU A 72 -9.21 -17.60 2.60
C LEU A 72 -8.46 -16.36 2.14
N SER A 73 -7.81 -15.67 3.07
CA SER A 73 -6.96 -14.54 2.76
C SER A 73 -5.57 -14.75 3.36
N ALA A 74 -4.56 -14.30 2.64
CA ALA A 74 -3.20 -14.20 3.14
C ALA A 74 -2.64 -12.83 2.78
N GLN A 75 -1.96 -12.22 3.75
CA GLN A 75 -1.34 -10.91 3.59
C GLN A 75 0.10 -10.98 4.08
N GLN A 76 1.01 -10.41 3.30
CA GLN A 76 2.42 -10.26 3.64
C GLN A 76 2.82 -8.79 3.51
N HIS A 77 3.47 -8.30 4.55
CA HIS A 77 4.15 -7.00 4.57
C HIS A 77 5.65 -7.25 4.60
N ALA A 78 6.39 -6.75 3.61
CA ALA A 78 7.83 -6.96 3.44
C ALA A 78 8.57 -5.65 3.18
#